data_AF-A0A3D4UD23-F1
#
_entry.id   AF-A0A3D4UD23-F1
#
_cell.length_a   1.000
_cell.length_b   1.000
_cell.length_c   1.000
_cell.angle_alpha   90.00
_cell.angle_beta   90.00
_cell.angle_gamma   90.00
#
_symmetry.space_group_name_H-M   'P 1'
#
loop_
_entity.id
_entity.type
_entity.pdbx_description
1 polymer ?
#
loop_
_entity_poly.entity_id
_entity_poly.type
_entity_poly.pdbx_seq_one_letter_code
_entity_poly.pdbx_strand_id
1 'polypeptide(L)'
;MTTYFSIKLDDATQSGIDELLGNLDSGASAPQHELHTRMSLATADAILKNVVEDMMERFQGGEGAGILHTLLGILKGTTHVLIRQLLGKHDNAEVAKMAVYLRQRRVVINNDVRFGFEIPADMAASFGTIFAGVRAGQGKDYRAALNDLMQKFADLAVTHYLDDFTSPMDLGFIKRKAAELGRGTINKGVHAALNKLIPSLGQKDLEIFADFFSGMITEV
;
A
#
# COMPACT_ATOMS: atom_id res chain seq x y z
N MET A 1 -0.38 22.65 5.02
CA MET A 1 0.10 21.87 3.86
C MET A 1 -0.28 20.42 4.15
N THR A 2 -0.67 19.68 3.11
CA THR A 2 -1.15 18.30 3.27
C THR A 2 -0.05 17.37 2.79
N THR A 3 0.27 16.34 3.57
CA THR A 3 1.30 15.37 3.18
C THR A 3 0.65 14.07 2.76
N TYR A 4 1.13 13.48 1.67
CA TYR A 4 0.63 12.21 1.14
C TYR A 4 1.73 11.17 1.12
N PHE A 5 1.37 9.92 1.42
CA PHE A 5 2.10 8.76 0.93
C PHE A 5 1.50 8.33 -0.41
N SER A 6 2.32 8.20 -1.45
CA SER A 6 1.81 7.79 -2.75
C SER A 6 2.85 7.13 -3.65
N ILE A 7 2.39 6.19 -4.47
CA ILE A 7 3.18 5.50 -5.49
C ILE A 7 2.73 5.87 -6.89
N LYS A 8 3.61 5.66 -7.86
CA LYS A 8 3.23 5.72 -9.27
C LYS A 8 2.82 4.32 -9.72
N LEU A 9 1.58 4.18 -10.16
CA LEU A 9 1.13 2.98 -10.86
C LEU A 9 1.72 2.97 -12.27
N ASP A 10 1.93 1.78 -12.83
CA ASP A 10 2.31 1.66 -14.24
C ASP A 10 1.18 2.13 -15.17
N ASP A 11 1.54 2.48 -16.40
CA ASP A 11 0.61 3.06 -17.38
C ASP A 11 -0.56 2.13 -17.72
N ALA A 12 -0.35 0.81 -17.72
CA ALA A 12 -1.38 -0.16 -18.02
C ALA A 12 -2.41 -0.25 -16.89
N THR A 13 -1.95 -0.23 -15.64
CA THR A 13 -2.81 -0.18 -14.45
C THR A 13 -3.60 1.14 -14.39
N GLN A 14 -2.95 2.30 -14.61
CA GLN A 14 -3.65 3.59 -14.65
C GLN A 14 -4.73 3.61 -15.75
N SER A 15 -4.35 3.25 -16.98
CA SER A 15 -5.25 3.29 -18.12
C SER A 15 -6.44 2.35 -17.95
N GLY A 16 -6.24 1.17 -17.35
CA GLY A 16 -7.33 0.24 -17.09
C GLY A 16 -8.25 0.69 -15.94
N ILE A 17 -7.74 1.43 -14.95
CA ILE A 17 -8.60 2.10 -13.95
C ILE A 17 -9.40 3.22 -14.63
N ASP A 18 -8.78 4.01 -15.50
CA ASP A 18 -9.47 5.06 -16.26
C ASP A 18 -10.58 4.47 -17.15
N GLU A 19 -10.30 3.37 -17.84
CA GLU A 19 -11.29 2.63 -18.63
C GLU A 19 -12.45 2.16 -17.76
N LEU A 20 -12.16 1.52 -16.62
CA LEU A 20 -13.18 1.02 -15.70
C LEU A 20 -14.09 2.15 -15.21
N LEU A 21 -13.50 3.23 -14.71
CA LEU A 21 -14.25 4.36 -14.16
C LEU A 21 -15.05 5.06 -15.26
N GLY A 22 -14.47 5.25 -16.45
CA GLY A 22 -15.16 5.83 -17.61
C GLY A 22 -16.34 4.99 -18.10
N ASN A 23 -16.20 3.66 -18.13
CA ASN A 23 -17.30 2.75 -18.47
C ASN A 23 -18.45 2.85 -17.45
N LEU A 24 -18.12 2.92 -16.16
CA LEU A 24 -19.12 3.03 -15.09
C LEU A 24 -19.83 4.38 -15.12
N ASP A 25 -19.09 5.47 -15.30
CA ASP A 25 -19.64 6.84 -15.33
C ASP A 25 -20.54 7.07 -16.56
N SER A 26 -20.25 6.39 -17.68
CA SER A 26 -21.08 6.43 -18.90
C SER A 26 -22.26 5.44 -18.88
N GLY A 27 -22.42 4.64 -17.83
CA GLY A 27 -23.51 3.67 -17.71
C GLY A 27 -23.40 2.49 -18.68
N ALA A 28 -22.18 2.01 -18.92
CA ALA A 28 -21.92 0.88 -19.82
C ALA A 28 -22.82 -0.32 -19.51
N SER A 29 -23.39 -0.94 -20.56
CA SER A 29 -24.23 -2.14 -20.44
C SER A 29 -23.42 -3.44 -20.34
N ALA A 30 -22.18 -3.44 -20.83
CA ALA A 30 -21.29 -4.59 -20.75
C ALA A 30 -20.83 -4.83 -19.29
N PRO A 31 -20.76 -6.09 -18.82
CA PRO A 31 -20.33 -6.40 -17.44
C PRO A 31 -18.91 -5.90 -17.15
N GLN A 32 -18.73 -5.16 -16.04
CA GLN A 32 -17.44 -4.57 -15.65
C GLN A 32 -16.71 -5.34 -14.53
N HIS A 33 -17.31 -6.40 -13.98
CA HIS A 33 -16.75 -7.11 -12.83
C HIS A 33 -15.37 -7.72 -13.10
N GLU A 34 -15.10 -8.20 -14.32
CA GLU A 34 -13.78 -8.78 -14.67
C GLU A 34 -12.70 -7.70 -14.75
N LEU A 35 -13.03 -6.55 -15.36
CA LEU A 35 -12.14 -5.41 -15.43
C LEU A 35 -11.82 -4.88 -14.02
N HIS A 36 -12.83 -4.75 -13.16
CA HIS A 36 -12.66 -4.35 -11.77
C HIS A 36 -11.75 -5.30 -10.98
N THR A 37 -11.96 -6.61 -11.08
CA THR A 37 -11.11 -7.60 -10.41
C THR A 37 -9.67 -7.54 -10.93
N ARG A 38 -9.48 -7.42 -12.25
CA ARG A 38 -8.16 -7.30 -12.88
C ARG A 38 -7.43 -6.06 -12.41
N MET A 39 -8.09 -4.90 -12.38
CA MET A 39 -7.48 -3.64 -11.93
C MET A 39 -7.20 -3.62 -10.43
N SER A 40 -8.04 -4.25 -9.61
CA SER A 40 -7.78 -4.39 -8.18
C SER A 40 -6.54 -5.25 -7.91
N LEU A 41 -6.39 -6.37 -8.62
CA LEU A 41 -5.19 -7.21 -8.53
C LEU A 41 -3.93 -6.47 -9.01
N ALA A 42 -4.00 -5.80 -10.16
CA ALA A 42 -2.88 -5.04 -10.71
C ALA A 42 -2.45 -3.90 -9.77
N THR A 43 -3.41 -3.19 -9.17
CA THR A 43 -3.14 -2.15 -8.18
C THR A 43 -2.45 -2.72 -6.93
N ALA A 44 -2.92 -3.86 -6.41
CA ALA A 44 -2.28 -4.52 -5.29
C ALA A 44 -0.84 -4.95 -5.62
N ASP A 45 -0.62 -5.55 -6.79
CA ASP A 45 0.72 -5.93 -7.24
C ASP A 45 1.63 -4.69 -7.40
N ALA A 46 1.11 -3.58 -7.93
CA ALA A 46 1.85 -2.33 -8.04
C ALA A 46 2.23 -1.76 -6.67
N ILE A 47 1.36 -1.84 -5.65
CA ILE A 47 1.68 -1.44 -4.27
C ILE A 47 2.80 -2.31 -3.71
N LEU A 48 2.68 -3.63 -3.82
CA LEU A 48 3.70 -4.54 -3.29
C LEU A 48 5.05 -4.37 -4.00
N LYS A 49 5.03 -4.15 -5.31
CA LYS A 49 6.22 -3.83 -6.07
C LYS A 49 6.90 -2.56 -5.55
N ASN A 50 6.16 -1.44 -5.56
CA ASN A 50 6.70 -0.12 -5.22
C ASN A 50 7.12 0.02 -3.75
N VAL A 51 6.60 -0.81 -2.83
CA VAL A 51 6.89 -0.68 -1.39
C VAL A 51 7.85 -1.76 -0.89
N VAL A 52 7.73 -2.99 -1.38
CA VAL A 52 8.46 -4.15 -0.86
C VAL A 52 9.51 -4.64 -1.83
N GLU A 53 9.16 -4.88 -3.10
CA GLU A 53 10.11 -5.40 -4.09
C GLU A 53 11.22 -4.38 -4.38
N ASP A 54 10.86 -3.12 -4.64
CA ASP A 54 11.82 -2.08 -4.97
C ASP A 54 12.75 -1.76 -3.77
N MET A 55 12.27 -1.90 -2.53
CA MET A 55 13.12 -1.81 -1.34
C MET A 55 14.09 -3.01 -1.26
N MET A 56 13.57 -4.22 -1.48
CA MET A 56 14.37 -5.45 -1.47
C MET A 56 15.51 -5.39 -2.50
N GLU A 57 15.24 -4.85 -3.70
CA GLU A 57 16.25 -4.61 -4.73
C GLU A 57 17.33 -3.62 -4.28
N ARG A 58 16.94 -2.55 -3.56
CA ARG A 58 17.87 -1.53 -3.06
C ARG A 58 18.83 -2.04 -1.97
N PHE A 59 18.44 -3.03 -1.19
CA PHE A 59 19.35 -3.69 -0.26
C PHE A 59 20.37 -4.61 -0.95
N GLN A 60 20.25 -4.85 -2.26
CA GLN A 60 21.19 -5.65 -3.07
C GLN A 60 21.46 -7.05 -2.50
N GLY A 61 20.48 -7.63 -1.77
CA GLY A 61 20.59 -8.93 -1.12
C GLY A 61 20.74 -8.85 0.41
N GLY A 62 21.29 -9.91 1.01
CA GLY A 62 21.51 -10.00 2.46
C GLY A 62 20.26 -10.29 3.29
N GLU A 63 20.40 -10.19 4.62
CA GLU A 63 19.33 -10.53 5.56
C GLU A 63 18.09 -9.64 5.37
N GLY A 64 18.28 -8.34 5.15
CA GLY A 64 17.16 -7.40 4.91
C GLY A 64 16.32 -7.78 3.70
N ALA A 65 16.97 -8.13 2.58
CA ALA A 65 16.26 -8.61 1.39
C ALA A 65 15.53 -9.93 1.65
N GLY A 66 16.12 -10.86 2.41
CA GLY A 66 15.46 -12.13 2.79
C GLY A 66 14.20 -11.95 3.65
N ILE A 67 14.22 -10.96 4.55
CA ILE A 67 13.04 -10.59 5.35
C ILE A 67 11.94 -10.02 4.46
N LEU A 68 12.28 -9.10 3.56
CA LEU A 68 11.33 -8.50 2.63
C LEU A 68 10.76 -9.51 1.63
N HIS A 69 11.57 -10.45 1.16
CA HIS A 69 11.11 -11.56 0.31
C HIS A 69 10.04 -12.41 1.00
N THR A 70 10.27 -12.73 2.28
CA THR A 70 9.31 -13.49 3.09
C THR A 70 8.01 -12.70 3.28
N LEU A 71 8.13 -11.40 3.60
CA LEU A 71 6.97 -10.51 3.73
C LEU A 71 6.17 -10.45 2.42
N LEU A 72 6.85 -10.27 1.28
CA LEU A 72 6.23 -10.20 -0.04
C LEU A 72 5.37 -11.43 -0.33
N GLY A 73 5.87 -12.63 -0.04
CA GLY A 73 5.12 -13.88 -0.22
C GLY A 73 3.82 -13.91 0.59
N ILE A 74 3.88 -13.49 1.86
CA ILE A 74 2.72 -13.40 2.75
C ILE A 74 1.70 -12.39 2.21
N LEU A 75 2.17 -11.19 1.87
CA LEU A 75 1.30 -10.10 1.41
C LEU A 75 0.64 -10.43 0.08
N LYS A 76 1.42 -10.89 -0.89
CA LYS A 76 0.93 -11.22 -2.23
C LYS A 76 -0.10 -12.34 -2.18
N GLY A 77 0.23 -13.45 -1.51
CA GLY A 77 -0.69 -14.58 -1.36
C GLY A 77 -2.00 -14.18 -0.68
N THR A 78 -1.92 -13.48 0.45
CA THR A 78 -3.10 -13.05 1.21
C THR A 78 -3.97 -12.09 0.41
N THR A 79 -3.38 -11.04 -0.17
CA THR A 79 -4.10 -9.99 -0.90
C THR A 79 -4.79 -10.54 -2.14
N HIS A 80 -4.12 -11.41 -2.89
CA HIS A 80 -4.67 -12.07 -4.07
C HIS A 80 -5.87 -12.96 -3.76
N VAL A 81 -5.82 -13.68 -2.65
CA VAL A 81 -6.94 -14.51 -2.19
C VAL A 81 -8.11 -13.61 -1.77
N LEU A 82 -7.85 -12.58 -0.98
CA LEU A 82 -8.88 -11.64 -0.53
C LEU A 82 -9.57 -10.96 -1.70
N ILE A 83 -8.82 -10.38 -2.64
CA ILE A 83 -9.41 -9.69 -3.80
C ILE A 83 -10.32 -10.63 -4.58
N ARG A 84 -9.90 -11.87 -4.86
CA ARG A 84 -10.73 -12.84 -5.59
C ARG A 84 -11.95 -13.31 -4.81
N GLN A 85 -11.86 -13.43 -3.48
CA GLN A 85 -12.99 -13.84 -2.64
C GLN A 85 -14.00 -12.73 -2.45
N LEU A 86 -13.53 -11.49 -2.34
CA LEU A 86 -14.36 -10.32 -2.11
C LEU A 86 -15.01 -9.86 -3.42
N LEU A 87 -14.22 -9.74 -4.48
CA LEU A 87 -14.66 -9.34 -5.81
C LEU A 87 -15.21 -10.56 -6.56
N GLY A 88 -16.51 -10.76 -6.46
CA GLY A 88 -17.24 -11.77 -7.22
C GLY A 88 -17.77 -11.25 -8.56
N LYS A 89 -18.65 -12.05 -9.17
CA LYS A 89 -19.49 -11.58 -10.28
C LYS A 89 -20.59 -10.70 -9.68
N HIS A 90 -20.55 -9.41 -9.99
CA HIS A 90 -21.49 -8.40 -9.54
C HIS A 90 -22.01 -7.62 -10.76
N ASP A 91 -23.21 -7.03 -10.63
CA ASP A 91 -23.71 -6.11 -11.65
C ASP A 91 -22.92 -4.78 -11.63
N ASN A 92 -23.10 -3.96 -12.67
CA ASN A 92 -22.34 -2.72 -12.83
C ASN A 92 -22.66 -1.69 -11.73
N ALA A 93 -23.85 -1.73 -11.13
CA ALA A 93 -24.20 -0.81 -10.05
C ALA A 93 -23.42 -1.13 -8.77
N GLU A 94 -23.28 -2.42 -8.45
CA GLU A 94 -22.48 -2.86 -7.32
C GLU A 94 -20.97 -2.72 -7.59
N VAL A 95 -20.51 -2.99 -8.83
CA VAL A 95 -19.14 -2.70 -9.25
C VAL A 95 -18.82 -1.21 -9.11
N ALA A 96 -19.74 -0.31 -9.48
CA ALA A 96 -19.53 1.12 -9.34
C ALA A 96 -19.32 1.54 -7.89
N LYS A 97 -20.07 0.98 -6.94
CA LYS A 97 -19.87 1.24 -5.50
C LYS A 97 -18.49 0.80 -5.03
N MET A 98 -18.06 -0.40 -5.42
CA MET A 98 -16.74 -0.91 -5.04
C MET A 98 -15.59 -0.12 -5.68
N ALA A 99 -15.75 0.29 -6.94
CA ALA A 99 -14.72 1.03 -7.68
C ALA A 99 -14.47 2.45 -7.13
N VAL A 100 -15.34 2.98 -6.26
CA VAL A 100 -15.13 4.27 -5.56
C VAL A 100 -13.79 4.29 -4.83
N TYR A 101 -13.37 3.17 -4.25
CA TYR A 101 -12.06 3.04 -3.62
C TYR A 101 -10.91 3.41 -4.57
N LEU A 102 -10.92 2.89 -5.80
CA LEU A 102 -9.88 3.17 -6.80
C LEU A 102 -9.83 4.66 -7.15
N ARG A 103 -10.99 5.33 -7.15
CA ARG A 103 -11.08 6.79 -7.35
C ARG A 103 -10.53 7.55 -6.15
N GLN A 104 -10.90 7.16 -4.92
CA GLN A 104 -10.49 7.85 -3.68
C GLN A 104 -9.01 7.75 -3.34
N ARG A 105 -8.31 6.75 -3.89
CA ARG A 105 -6.87 6.60 -3.73
C ARG A 105 -6.05 7.30 -4.81
N ARG A 106 -6.68 7.80 -5.87
CA ARG A 106 -5.99 8.62 -6.86
C ARG A 106 -5.83 10.04 -6.32
N VAL A 107 -4.59 10.47 -6.18
CA VAL A 107 -4.20 11.82 -5.75
C VAL A 107 -3.38 12.47 -6.85
N VAL A 108 -3.57 13.78 -7.06
CA VAL A 108 -2.79 14.54 -8.04
C VAL A 108 -1.70 15.29 -7.29
N ILE A 109 -0.44 14.95 -7.57
CA ILE A 109 0.73 15.56 -6.93
C ILE A 109 1.66 16.02 -8.04
N ASN A 110 1.97 17.32 -8.08
CA ASN A 110 2.81 17.93 -9.12
C ASN A 110 2.37 17.58 -10.56
N ASN A 111 1.06 17.62 -10.82
CA ASN A 111 0.40 17.22 -12.07
C ASN A 111 0.50 15.72 -12.44
N ASP A 112 1.09 14.89 -11.60
CA ASP A 112 1.09 13.44 -11.78
C ASP A 112 -0.04 12.79 -10.97
N VAL A 113 -0.79 11.89 -11.62
CA VAL A 113 -1.75 11.04 -10.93
C VAL A 113 -1.01 9.90 -10.24
N ARG A 114 -1.12 9.86 -8.91
CA ARG A 114 -0.50 8.86 -8.03
C ARG A 114 -1.57 8.09 -7.27
N PHE A 115 -1.19 6.94 -6.72
CA PHE A 115 -2.08 6.11 -5.89
C PHE A 115 -1.59 6.12 -4.45
N GLY A 116 -2.43 6.54 -3.51
CA GLY A 116 -1.99 6.81 -2.15
C GLY A 116 -3.07 7.36 -1.24
N PHE A 117 -2.63 7.89 -0.11
CA PHE A 117 -3.49 8.45 0.92
C PHE A 117 -2.76 9.58 1.68
N GLU A 118 -3.54 10.47 2.28
CA GLU A 118 -3.05 11.52 3.16
C GLU A 118 -2.46 10.90 4.44
N ILE A 119 -1.30 11.37 4.88
CA ILE A 119 -0.72 10.97 6.15
C ILE A 119 -0.97 12.04 7.23
N PRO A 120 -1.29 11.64 8.47
CA PRO A 120 -1.45 12.58 9.57
C PRO A 120 -0.22 13.49 9.77
N ALA A 121 -0.46 14.77 10.12
CA ALA A 121 0.60 15.76 10.22
C ALA A 121 1.68 15.41 11.28
N ASP A 122 1.29 14.78 12.38
CA ASP A 122 2.20 14.29 13.41
C ASP A 122 3.08 13.13 12.90
N MET A 123 2.51 12.23 12.11
CA MET A 123 3.24 11.18 11.41
C MET A 123 4.21 11.76 10.37
N ALA A 124 3.78 12.73 9.57
CA ALA A 124 4.63 13.43 8.60
C ALA A 124 5.82 14.13 9.27
N ALA A 125 5.58 14.85 10.37
CA ALA A 125 6.63 15.49 11.15
C ALA A 125 7.61 14.47 11.77
N SER A 126 7.10 13.30 12.20
CA SER A 126 7.93 12.20 12.70
C SER A 126 8.84 11.65 11.61
N PHE A 127 8.31 11.41 10.41
CA PHE A 127 9.10 11.01 9.24
C PHE A 127 10.21 12.02 8.94
N GLY A 128 9.88 13.31 8.87
CA GLY A 128 10.85 14.38 8.62
C GLY A 128 11.98 14.39 9.65
N THR A 129 11.65 14.31 10.94
CA THR A 129 12.64 14.31 12.03
C THR A 129 13.54 13.08 11.98
N ILE A 130 12.94 11.89 11.91
CA ILE A 130 13.68 10.62 11.96
C ILE A 130 14.56 10.45 10.72
N PHE A 131 14.06 10.75 9.53
CA PHE A 131 14.84 10.62 8.30
C PHE A 131 15.98 11.64 8.24
N ALA A 132 15.80 12.86 8.74
CA ALA A 132 16.90 13.83 8.85
C ALA A 132 18.00 13.34 9.79
N GLY A 133 17.63 12.78 10.96
CA GLY A 133 18.59 12.20 11.90
C GLY A 133 19.34 11.00 11.32
N VAL A 134 18.64 10.10 10.64
CA VAL A 134 19.27 8.98 9.92
C VAL A 134 20.30 9.49 8.91
N ARG A 135 19.93 10.46 8.05
CA ARG A 135 20.88 11.05 7.08
C ARG A 135 22.07 11.77 7.71
N ALA A 136 21.90 12.26 8.93
CA ALA A 136 22.98 12.88 9.70
C ALA A 136 23.92 11.86 10.38
N GLY A 137 23.80 10.56 10.08
CA GLY A 137 24.63 9.52 10.69
C GLY A 137 24.11 8.98 12.03
N GLN A 138 22.92 9.42 12.47
CA GLN A 138 22.36 9.10 13.80
C GLN A 138 21.37 7.92 13.76
N GLY A 139 21.48 7.04 12.77
CA GLY A 139 20.50 5.96 12.57
C GLY A 139 20.41 4.99 13.74
N LYS A 140 21.50 4.81 14.51
CA LYS A 140 21.48 4.01 15.75
C LYS A 140 20.52 4.60 16.79
N ASP A 141 20.53 5.91 16.95
CA ASP A 141 19.74 6.61 17.98
C ASP A 141 18.26 6.67 17.59
N TYR A 142 17.97 6.78 16.29
CA TYR A 142 16.61 6.83 15.76
C TYR A 142 15.99 5.47 15.45
N ARG A 143 16.74 4.37 15.56
CA ARG A 143 16.29 3.03 15.13
C ARG A 143 14.97 2.58 15.79
N ALA A 144 14.86 2.74 17.10
CA ALA A 144 13.65 2.34 17.82
C ALA A 144 12.46 3.22 17.40
N ALA A 145 12.65 4.53 17.33
CA ALA A 145 11.64 5.48 16.90
C ALA A 145 11.19 5.24 15.44
N LEU A 146 12.12 4.87 14.55
CA LEU A 146 11.82 4.48 13.18
C LEU A 146 10.96 3.21 13.14
N ASN A 147 11.31 2.19 13.93
CA ASN A 147 10.51 0.96 14.00
C ASN A 147 9.08 1.22 14.48
N ASP A 148 8.91 2.04 15.51
CA ASP A 148 7.58 2.40 16.01
C ASP A 148 6.79 3.23 14.99
N LEU A 149 7.44 4.17 14.31
CA LEU A 149 6.82 4.97 13.25
C LEU A 149 6.36 4.10 12.09
N MET A 150 7.22 3.18 11.61
CA MET A 150 6.90 2.30 10.49
C MET A 150 5.79 1.31 10.82
N GLN A 151 5.69 0.86 12.07
CA GLN A 151 4.56 0.04 12.52
C GLN A 151 3.24 0.81 12.49
N LYS A 152 3.22 2.05 12.99
CA LYS A 152 2.03 2.92 12.88
C LYS A 152 1.65 3.22 11.44
N PHE A 153 2.64 3.47 10.59
CA PHE A 153 2.43 3.67 9.17
C PHE A 153 1.89 2.41 8.49
N ALA A 154 2.37 1.23 8.85
CA ALA A 154 1.85 -0.03 8.33
C ALA A 154 0.38 -0.24 8.70
N ASP A 155 -0.02 0.02 9.95
CA ASP A 155 -1.43 -0.05 10.37
C ASP A 155 -2.31 0.94 9.59
N LEU A 156 -1.80 2.16 9.36
CA LEU A 156 -2.48 3.17 8.55
C LEU A 156 -2.63 2.73 7.10
N ALA A 157 -1.57 2.16 6.50
CA ALA A 157 -1.60 1.64 5.13
C ALA A 157 -2.58 0.48 4.97
N VAL A 158 -2.68 -0.44 5.95
CA VAL A 158 -3.67 -1.51 5.92
C VAL A 158 -5.08 -0.95 6.04
N THR A 159 -5.29 0.05 6.90
CA THR A 159 -6.58 0.75 6.98
C THR A 159 -6.96 1.31 5.60
N HIS A 160 -6.05 2.06 4.97
CA HIS A 160 -6.35 2.74 3.72
C HIS A 160 -6.35 1.87 2.46
N TYR A 161 -5.69 0.72 2.45
CA TYR A 161 -5.65 -0.17 1.28
C TYR A 161 -6.56 -1.40 1.42
N LEU A 162 -6.92 -1.80 2.63
CA LEU A 162 -7.79 -2.96 2.86
C LEU A 162 -9.13 -2.57 3.47
N ASP A 163 -9.13 -1.83 4.58
CA ASP A 163 -10.38 -1.49 5.27
C ASP A 163 -11.23 -0.55 4.38
N ASP A 164 -10.62 0.47 3.78
CA ASP A 164 -11.29 1.37 2.81
C ASP A 164 -11.72 0.64 1.53
N PHE A 165 -10.95 -0.38 1.08
CA PHE A 165 -11.33 -1.20 -0.08
C PHE A 165 -12.57 -2.03 0.20
N THR A 166 -12.72 -2.55 1.42
CA THR A 166 -13.85 -3.42 1.80
C THR A 166 -15.06 -2.68 2.33
N SER A 167 -14.87 -1.44 2.82
CA SER A 167 -15.90 -0.55 3.36
C SER A 167 -17.18 -0.43 2.50
N PRO A 168 -17.11 -0.27 1.16
CA PRO A 168 -18.32 -0.10 0.35
C PRO A 168 -19.06 -1.41 0.06
N MET A 169 -18.51 -2.56 0.43
CA MET A 169 -19.07 -3.87 0.11
C MET A 169 -20.07 -4.32 1.18
N ASP A 170 -21.22 -4.85 0.77
CA ASP A 170 -22.09 -5.59 1.68
C ASP A 170 -21.51 -7.00 1.95
N LEU A 171 -20.58 -7.04 2.90
CA LEU A 171 -19.92 -8.29 3.28
C LEU A 171 -20.85 -9.13 4.16
N GLY A 172 -21.50 -10.12 3.55
CA GLY A 172 -22.08 -11.26 4.27
C GLY A 172 -21.04 -11.93 5.19
N PHE A 173 -21.51 -12.67 6.19
CA PHE A 173 -20.68 -13.21 7.29
C PHE A 173 -19.38 -13.90 6.85
N ILE A 174 -19.44 -14.72 5.78
CA ILE A 174 -18.28 -15.47 5.29
C ILE A 174 -17.20 -14.53 4.73
N LYS A 175 -17.57 -13.57 3.88
CA LYS A 175 -16.63 -12.62 3.29
C LYS A 175 -16.03 -11.69 4.33
N ARG A 176 -16.83 -11.26 5.32
CA ARG A 176 -16.37 -10.47 6.46
C ARG A 176 -15.30 -11.19 7.26
N LYS A 177 -15.54 -12.46 7.61
CA LYS A 177 -14.57 -13.29 8.33
C LYS A 177 -13.29 -13.52 7.54
N ALA A 178 -13.39 -13.69 6.21
CA ALA A 178 -12.23 -13.80 5.34
C ALA A 178 -11.40 -12.50 5.35
N ALA A 179 -12.05 -11.34 5.22
CA ALA A 179 -11.40 -10.03 5.29
C ALA A 179 -10.70 -9.82 6.65
N GLU A 180 -11.35 -10.12 7.76
CA GLU A 180 -10.77 -10.04 9.12
C GLU A 180 -9.54 -10.94 9.27
N LEU A 181 -9.61 -12.20 8.80
CA LEU A 181 -8.50 -13.14 8.86
C LEU A 181 -7.32 -12.67 7.99
N GLY A 182 -7.61 -12.18 6.79
CA GLY A 182 -6.62 -11.65 5.89
C GLY A 182 -5.93 -10.41 6.44
N ARG A 183 -6.69 -9.46 7.00
CA ARG A 183 -6.19 -8.29 7.71
C ARG A 183 -5.26 -8.68 8.86
N GLY A 184 -5.68 -9.62 9.69
CA GLY A 184 -4.86 -10.12 10.81
C GLY A 184 -3.56 -10.78 10.35
N THR A 185 -3.59 -11.49 9.23
CA THR A 185 -2.40 -12.12 8.62
C THR A 185 -1.43 -11.08 8.07
N ILE A 186 -1.95 -10.08 7.35
CA ILE A 186 -1.18 -8.96 6.81
C ILE A 186 -0.49 -8.19 7.94
N ASN A 187 -1.23 -7.74 8.96
CA ASN A 187 -0.65 -7.00 10.07
C ASN A 187 0.45 -7.81 10.76
N LYS A 188 0.16 -9.07 11.13
CA LYS A 188 1.18 -9.93 11.76
C LYS A 188 2.44 -10.08 10.90
N GLY A 189 2.28 -10.28 9.60
CA GLY A 189 3.39 -10.38 8.66
C GLY A 189 4.23 -9.10 8.62
N VAL A 190 3.58 -7.94 8.45
CA VAL A 190 4.26 -6.64 8.36
C VAL A 190 4.96 -6.29 9.67
N HIS A 191 4.29 -6.40 10.81
CA HIS A 191 4.91 -6.11 12.11
C HIS A 191 6.08 -7.06 12.41
N ALA A 192 5.95 -8.36 12.11
CA ALA A 192 7.06 -9.30 12.29
C ALA A 192 8.25 -8.95 11.40
N ALA A 193 7.99 -8.58 10.14
CA ALA A 193 9.04 -8.15 9.22
C ALA A 193 9.72 -6.87 9.69
N LEU A 194 8.98 -5.83 10.10
CA LEU A 194 9.53 -4.57 10.61
C LEU A 194 10.39 -4.78 11.86
N ASN A 195 9.86 -5.52 12.84
CA ASN A 195 10.56 -5.81 14.09
C ASN A 195 11.82 -6.67 13.91
N LYS A 196 11.98 -7.33 12.76
CA LYS A 196 13.22 -8.03 12.40
C LYS A 196 14.13 -7.18 11.52
N LEU A 197 13.56 -6.47 10.55
CA LEU A 197 14.26 -5.71 9.54
C LEU A 197 14.95 -4.50 10.15
N ILE A 198 14.22 -3.59 10.76
CA ILE A 198 14.76 -2.30 11.22
C ILE A 198 15.88 -2.50 12.24
N PRO A 199 15.79 -3.45 13.18
CA PRO A 199 16.90 -3.76 14.08
C PRO A 199 18.17 -4.30 13.41
N SER A 200 18.05 -4.98 12.28
CA SER A 200 19.21 -5.55 11.56
C SER A 200 19.92 -4.57 10.64
N LEU A 201 19.26 -3.45 10.26
CA LEU A 201 19.83 -2.48 9.33
C LEU A 201 21.02 -1.71 9.95
N GLY A 202 22.15 -1.71 9.24
CA GLY A 202 23.27 -0.82 9.52
C GLY A 202 22.96 0.64 9.14
N GLN A 203 23.85 1.57 9.45
CA GLN A 203 23.67 3.00 9.14
C GLN A 203 23.38 3.23 7.64
N LYS A 204 24.17 2.61 6.76
CA LYS A 204 23.99 2.71 5.31
C LYS A 204 22.62 2.21 4.84
N ASP A 205 22.15 1.09 5.40
CA ASP A 205 20.86 0.53 5.00
C ASP A 205 19.69 1.33 5.56
N LEU A 206 19.86 1.95 6.74
CA LEU A 206 18.90 2.90 7.29
C LEU A 206 18.77 4.15 6.41
N GLU A 207 19.88 4.66 5.86
CA GLU A 207 19.86 5.77 4.90
C GLU A 207 19.11 5.38 3.62
N ILE A 208 19.42 4.20 3.05
CA ILE A 208 18.70 3.66 1.88
C ILE A 208 17.19 3.56 2.17
N PHE A 209 16.83 3.05 3.35
CA PHE A 209 15.44 2.92 3.79
C PHE A 209 14.75 4.29 3.88
N ALA A 210 15.40 5.26 4.54
CA ALA A 210 14.88 6.61 4.72
C ALA A 210 14.70 7.34 3.38
N ASP A 211 15.68 7.25 2.48
CA ASP A 211 15.61 7.87 1.15
C ASP A 211 14.54 7.26 0.27
N PHE A 212 14.38 5.94 0.32
CA PHE A 212 13.33 5.25 -0.42
C PHE A 212 11.93 5.70 0.02
N PHE A 213 11.63 5.69 1.31
CA PHE A 213 10.31 6.12 1.81
C PHE A 213 10.09 7.62 1.64
N SER A 214 11.14 8.45 1.78
CA SER A 214 11.03 9.89 1.51
C SER A 214 10.61 10.17 0.06
N GLY A 215 11.05 9.36 -0.90
CA GLY A 215 10.62 9.49 -2.30
C GLY A 215 9.13 9.20 -2.55
N MET A 216 8.42 8.61 -1.58
CA MET A 216 6.99 8.33 -1.66
C MET A 216 6.15 9.25 -0.75
N ILE A 217 6.79 10.07 0.08
CA ILE A 217 6.12 11.01 0.99
C ILE A 217 6.28 12.42 0.41
N THR A 218 5.17 13.08 0.08
CA THR A 218 5.19 14.39 -0.57
C THR A 218 4.24 15.36 0.11
N GLU A 219 4.75 16.54 0.46
CA GLU A 219 3.97 17.66 0.96
C GLU A 219 3.48 18.51 -0.22
N VAL A 220 2.22 18.91 -0.19
CA VAL A 220 1.51 19.67 -1.24
C VAL A 220 0.81 20.88 -0.64
#